data_AF-A0AAD3RIX5-F1
#
_entry.id   AF-A0AAD3RIX5-F1
#
_cell.length_a   1.000
_cell.length_b   1.000
_cell.length_c   1.000
_cell.angle_alpha   90.00
_cell.angle_beta   90.00
_cell.angle_gamma   90.00
#
_symmetry.space_group_name_H-M   'P 1'
#
loop_
_entity.id
_entity.type
_entity.pdbx_description
1 polymer ?
#
loop_
_entity_poly.entity_id
_entity_poly.type
_entity_poly.pdbx_seq_one_letter_code
_entity_poly.pdbx_strand_id
1 'polypeptide(L)'
;MYRVGDYVYFENSSSNPYLIRRIEELNKTANGNVEAKVVCLFRRRDISGNLNTLADSNAREFEEESKQPVLSEQQKHQLKHRELFLSRQFESLPATHIRGKCNVTLLNETDVLAGYLEKEDCFFYSLVFDPVQKTLLADQGEIRVGSKYQAEIPDKLAEGESDNRVQEKLETKVWDPNNQLKDPQIDQFLVVARAVGTFARALDCSSSIRQPSLHMSAAAASRDITLFHAMDTLQKNNYDLAKAMESLASRSHMTRQEVQGMGHRSPTQGRAKLLAKNCKRSSCRPPSWTCIVKGVEDIPARQAARRPHAHQC
;
A
#
# COMPACT_ATOMS: atom_id res chain seq x y z
N MET A 1 17.66 26.26 10.50
CA MET A 1 17.51 24.96 11.19
C MET A 1 17.27 23.89 10.13
N TYR A 2 18.09 22.85 10.10
CA TYR A 2 17.97 21.73 9.14
C TYR A 2 17.03 20.66 9.67
N ARG A 3 16.28 20.02 8.76
CA ARG A 3 15.31 18.96 9.10
C ARG A 3 15.56 17.71 8.27
N VAL A 4 15.07 16.58 8.76
CA VAL A 4 14.99 15.34 7.97
C VAL A 4 14.17 15.60 6.71
N GLY A 5 14.68 15.14 5.57
CA GLY A 5 14.14 15.36 4.24
C GLY A 5 14.76 16.56 3.50
N ASP A 6 15.51 17.43 4.19
CA ASP A 6 16.15 18.58 3.55
C ASP A 6 17.34 18.14 2.67
N TYR A 7 17.47 18.80 1.51
CA TYR A 7 18.67 18.72 0.67
C TYR A 7 19.66 19.80 1.06
N VAL A 8 20.92 19.42 1.16
CA VAL A 8 21.97 20.27 1.71
C VAL A 8 23.28 20.13 0.95
N TYR A 9 24.05 21.23 0.95
CA TYR A 9 25.41 21.28 0.45
C TYR A 9 26.38 20.80 1.52
N PHE A 10 27.14 19.77 1.19
CA PHE A 10 28.24 19.25 1.98
C PHE A 10 29.58 19.70 1.41
N GLU A 11 30.47 20.11 2.29
CA GLU A 11 31.87 20.32 1.98
C GLU A 11 32.59 18.97 1.77
N ASN A 12 33.39 18.87 0.71
CA ASN A 12 34.21 17.69 0.40
C ASN A 12 35.70 18.04 0.46
N SER A 13 36.10 19.08 -0.27
CA SER A 13 37.42 19.72 -0.18
C SER A 13 37.29 21.19 -0.60
N SER A 14 38.19 22.04 -0.13
CA SER A 14 38.17 23.49 -0.41
C SER A 14 38.28 23.85 -1.90
N SER A 15 38.76 22.93 -2.73
CA SER A 15 38.96 23.11 -4.17
C SER A 15 37.83 22.54 -5.04
N ASN A 16 36.91 21.74 -4.48
CA ASN A 16 35.88 21.06 -5.24
C ASN A 16 34.49 21.65 -4.96
N PRO A 17 33.58 21.69 -5.96
CA PRO A 17 32.20 22.08 -5.74
C PRO A 17 31.51 21.21 -4.69
N TYR A 18 30.61 21.81 -3.92
CA TYR A 18 29.88 21.14 -2.84
C TYR A 18 29.14 19.88 -3.31
N LEU A 19 29.18 18.84 -2.49
CA LEU A 19 28.38 17.64 -2.69
C LEU A 19 26.94 17.92 -2.26
N ILE A 20 25.98 17.33 -2.96
CA ILE A 20 24.56 17.49 -2.63
C ILE A 20 24.11 16.19 -1.99
N ARG A 21 23.50 16.31 -0.81
CA ARG A 21 22.99 15.15 -0.06
C ARG A 21 21.63 15.45 0.55
N ARG A 22 20.83 14.41 0.74
CA ARG A 22 19.53 14.49 1.44
C ARG A 22 19.67 13.96 2.85
N ILE A 23 19.18 14.70 3.84
CA ILE A 23 19.18 14.29 5.23
C ILE A 23 18.10 13.23 5.45
N GLU A 24 18.48 12.03 5.85
CA GLU A 24 17.54 10.96 6.22
C GLU A 24 17.39 10.85 7.73
N GLU A 25 18.46 11.12 8.48
CA GLU A 25 18.45 11.06 9.94
C GLU A 25 19.47 12.03 10.52
N LEU A 26 19.14 12.63 11.67
CA LEU A 26 20.05 13.48 12.44
C LEU A 26 20.20 12.88 13.84
N ASN A 27 21.41 12.43 14.16
CA ASN A 27 21.73 11.75 15.40
C ASN A 27 22.57 12.67 16.29
N LYS A 28 22.08 12.96 17.50
CA LYS A 28 22.84 13.70 18.50
C LYS A 28 23.49 12.72 19.48
N THR A 29 24.82 12.72 19.50
CA THR A 29 25.61 11.91 20.44
C THR A 29 25.51 12.46 21.87
N ALA A 30 25.79 11.62 22.88
CA ALA A 30 25.81 12.02 24.29
C ALA A 30 26.78 13.18 24.58
N ASN A 31 27.84 13.31 23.76
CA ASN A 31 28.85 14.35 23.85
C ASN A 31 28.39 15.69 23.25
N GLY A 32 27.17 15.75 22.69
CA GLY A 32 26.57 16.95 22.10
C GLY A 32 26.84 17.13 20.59
N ASN A 33 27.72 16.32 19.99
CA ASN A 33 27.98 16.35 18.56
C ASN A 33 26.79 15.81 17.77
N VAL A 34 26.51 16.41 16.62
CA VAL A 34 25.42 16.01 15.72
C VAL A 34 26.02 15.38 14.45
N GLU A 35 25.62 14.16 14.17
CA GLU A 35 25.91 13.43 12.93
C GLU A 35 24.67 13.38 12.06
N ALA A 36 24.86 13.56 10.75
CA ALA A 36 23.82 13.45 9.76
C ALA A 36 24.04 12.18 8.94
N LYS A 37 23.05 11.28 8.98
CA LYS A 37 22.95 10.18 8.03
C LYS A 37 22.24 10.69 6.79
N VAL A 38 22.93 10.60 5.67
CA VAL A 38 22.57 11.31 4.45
C VAL A 38 22.61 10.37 3.25
N VAL A 39 21.71 10.60 2.31
CA VAL A 39 21.69 9.95 1.00
C VAL A 39 22.47 10.81 0.01
N CYS A 40 23.37 10.17 -0.74
CA CYS A 40 24.21 10.86 -1.72
C CYS A 40 23.46 11.12 -3.02
N LEU A 41 23.59 12.34 -3.55
CA LEU A 41 23.20 12.68 -4.90
C LEU A 41 24.46 12.94 -5.73
N PHE A 42 24.51 12.34 -6.91
CA PHE A 42 25.68 12.39 -7.79
C PHE A 42 25.44 13.38 -8.93
N ARG A 43 26.48 14.10 -9.32
CA ARG A 43 26.46 14.94 -10.53
C ARG A 43 26.89 14.11 -11.74
N ARG A 44 26.66 14.63 -12.95
CA ARG A 44 27.12 14.02 -14.21
C ARG A 44 28.61 13.70 -14.26
N ARG A 45 29.45 14.50 -13.59
CA ARG A 45 30.91 14.25 -13.52
C ARG A 45 31.28 13.09 -12.60
N ASP A 46 30.40 12.73 -11.68
CA ASP A 46 30.65 11.70 -10.65
C ASP A 46 30.23 10.29 -11.15
N ILE A 47 29.54 10.22 -12.30
CA ILE A 47 29.13 8.98 -12.98
C ILE A 47 29.93 8.76 -14.27
N SER A 48 29.97 7.51 -14.76
CA SER A 48 30.75 7.16 -15.96
C SER A 48 30.17 7.72 -17.26
N GLY A 49 31.01 7.90 -18.27
CA GLY A 49 30.61 8.44 -19.58
C GLY A 49 29.47 7.67 -20.27
N ASN A 50 29.46 6.34 -20.17
CA ASN A 50 28.40 5.49 -20.73
C ASN A 50 27.03 5.73 -20.05
N LEU A 51 27.04 6.13 -18.78
CA LEU A 51 25.82 6.46 -18.06
C LEU A 51 25.35 7.88 -18.40
N ASN A 52 26.27 8.81 -18.68
CA ASN A 52 25.92 10.13 -19.19
C ASN A 52 25.20 10.04 -20.55
N THR A 53 25.59 9.12 -21.44
CA THR A 53 24.86 8.92 -22.70
C THR A 53 23.45 8.37 -22.49
N LEU A 54 23.25 7.52 -21.49
CA LEU A 54 21.92 7.00 -21.13
C LEU A 54 21.04 8.09 -20.53
N ALA A 55 21.58 8.92 -19.64
CA ALA A 55 20.88 10.09 -19.10
C ALA A 55 20.49 11.08 -20.21
N ASP A 56 21.36 11.30 -21.20
CA ASP A 56 21.05 12.12 -22.36
C ASP A 56 19.93 11.54 -23.24
N SER A 57 19.83 10.21 -23.39
CA SER A 57 18.71 9.56 -24.09
C SER A 57 17.39 9.78 -23.34
N ASN A 58 17.39 9.53 -22.04
CA ASN A 58 16.21 9.71 -21.19
C ASN A 58 15.72 11.17 -21.17
N ALA A 59 16.66 12.14 -21.15
CA ALA A 59 16.30 13.55 -21.22
C ALA A 59 15.64 13.94 -22.55
N ARG A 60 16.07 13.34 -23.68
CA ARG A 60 15.45 13.57 -24.99
C ARG A 60 14.05 12.98 -25.07
N GLU A 61 13.87 11.74 -24.60
CA GLU A 61 12.56 11.09 -24.53
C GLU A 61 11.57 11.93 -23.71
N PHE A 62 12.01 12.47 -22.57
CA PHE A 62 11.21 13.38 -21.75
C PHE A 62 10.86 14.69 -22.47
N GLU A 63 11.81 15.32 -23.20
CA GLU A 63 11.56 16.54 -23.98
C GLU A 63 10.50 16.31 -25.07
N GLU A 64 10.52 15.15 -25.74
CA GLU A 64 9.58 14.76 -26.79
C GLU A 64 8.16 14.49 -26.25
N GLU A 65 8.06 13.78 -25.12
CA GLU A 65 6.77 13.40 -24.54
C GLU A 65 6.07 14.60 -23.85
N SER A 66 6.85 15.44 -23.18
CA SER A 66 6.31 16.51 -22.31
C SER A 66 6.01 17.83 -23.04
N LYS A 67 6.22 17.90 -24.37
CA LYS A 67 6.02 19.11 -25.20
C LYS A 67 6.64 20.38 -24.59
N GLN A 68 7.90 20.28 -24.13
CA GLN A 68 8.61 21.38 -23.49
C GLN A 68 8.76 22.59 -24.44
N PRO A 69 8.80 23.83 -23.92
CA PRO A 69 9.15 25.00 -24.72
C PRO A 69 10.58 24.87 -25.29
N VAL A 70 10.81 25.45 -26.47
CA VAL A 70 12.12 25.40 -27.12
C VAL A 70 13.15 26.18 -26.29
N LEU A 71 14.09 25.47 -25.67
CA LEU A 71 15.19 26.04 -24.92
C LEU A 71 16.41 26.27 -25.82
N SER A 72 17.13 27.37 -25.57
CA SER A 72 18.41 27.63 -26.23
C SER A 72 19.46 26.58 -25.85
N GLU A 73 20.47 26.39 -26.70
CA GLU A 73 21.55 25.43 -26.45
C GLU A 73 22.31 25.72 -25.14
N GLN A 74 22.47 27.00 -24.81
CA GLN A 74 23.09 27.45 -23.55
C GLN A 74 22.24 27.03 -22.34
N GLN A 75 20.92 27.20 -22.39
CA GLN A 75 20.02 26.78 -21.32
C GLN A 75 19.98 25.26 -21.16
N LYS A 76 19.97 24.51 -22.28
CA LYS A 76 20.08 23.04 -22.24
C LYS A 76 21.38 22.59 -21.57
N HIS A 77 22.50 23.24 -21.91
CA HIS A 77 23.77 22.95 -21.26
C HIS A 77 23.73 23.24 -19.75
N GLN A 78 23.15 24.37 -19.34
CA GLN A 78 22.99 24.71 -17.91
C GLN A 78 22.10 23.71 -17.16
N LEU A 79 21.01 23.23 -17.79
CA LEU A 79 20.14 22.21 -17.20
C LEU A 79 20.86 20.90 -16.91
N LYS A 80 21.79 20.48 -17.77
CA LYS A 80 22.64 19.30 -17.52
C LYS A 80 23.46 19.42 -16.23
N HIS A 81 23.82 20.64 -15.83
CA HIS A 81 24.52 20.88 -14.55
C HIS A 81 23.58 20.92 -13.34
N ARG A 82 22.27 21.11 -13.56
CA ARG A 82 21.23 21.07 -12.53
C ARG A 82 20.63 19.68 -12.32
N GLU A 83 20.89 18.75 -13.23
CA GLU A 83 20.51 17.36 -13.10
C GLU A 83 21.42 16.63 -12.09
N LEU A 84 20.78 15.93 -11.17
CA LEU A 84 21.41 15.07 -10.18
C LEU A 84 20.87 13.64 -10.32
N PHE A 85 21.64 12.68 -9.83
CA PHE A 85 21.26 11.28 -9.77
C PHE A 85 21.10 10.85 -8.32
N LEU A 86 19.89 10.45 -7.95
CA LEU A 86 19.61 9.98 -6.60
C LEU A 86 20.26 8.62 -6.38
N SER A 87 20.98 8.42 -5.28
CA SER A 87 21.51 7.10 -4.93
C SER A 87 20.74 6.46 -3.78
N ARG A 88 20.90 5.16 -3.60
CA ARG A 88 20.49 4.42 -2.38
C ARG A 88 21.65 4.24 -1.40
N GLN A 89 22.81 4.83 -1.68
CA GLN A 89 23.97 4.83 -0.80
C GLN A 89 23.77 5.84 0.34
N PHE A 90 24.00 5.36 1.57
CA PHE A 90 23.98 6.17 2.77
C PHE A 90 25.39 6.41 3.28
N GLU A 91 25.64 7.63 3.76
CA GLU A 91 26.86 8.01 4.45
C GLU A 91 26.50 8.70 5.77
N SER A 92 27.32 8.51 6.81
CA SER A 92 27.19 9.25 8.07
C SER A 92 28.34 10.23 8.17
N LEU A 93 28.01 11.52 8.27
CA LEU A 93 28.99 12.59 8.33
C LEU A 93 28.62 13.60 9.42
N PRO A 94 29.61 14.26 10.04
CA PRO A 94 29.36 15.35 10.98
C PRO A 94 28.50 16.44 10.34
N ALA A 95 27.51 16.96 11.09
CA ALA A 95 26.65 18.04 10.63
C ALA A 95 27.42 19.36 10.40
N THR A 96 28.65 19.47 10.90
CA THR A 96 29.57 20.59 10.67
C THR A 96 29.98 20.76 9.20
N HIS A 97 29.89 19.71 8.39
CA HIS A 97 30.19 19.79 6.95
C HIS A 97 29.06 20.42 6.12
N ILE A 98 27.90 20.67 6.71
CA ILE A 98 26.77 21.29 6.03
C ILE A 98 27.03 22.81 5.89
N ARG A 99 27.10 23.31 4.65
CA ARG A 99 27.38 24.71 4.33
C ARG A 99 26.14 25.51 3.93
N GLY A 100 25.10 24.84 3.44
CA GLY A 100 23.88 25.50 2.96
C GLY A 100 22.75 24.51 2.67
N LYS A 101 21.55 25.02 2.44
CA LYS A 101 20.38 24.26 2.02
C LYS A 101 20.17 24.49 0.52
N CYS A 102 19.79 23.44 -0.21
CA CYS A 102 19.40 23.53 -1.61
C CYS A 102 18.01 22.94 -1.81
N ASN A 103 17.42 23.18 -2.98
CA ASN A 103 16.16 22.60 -3.38
C ASN A 103 16.40 21.55 -4.47
N VAL A 104 15.98 20.31 -4.20
CA VAL A 104 16.04 19.23 -5.18
C VAL A 104 14.65 18.62 -5.29
N THR A 105 14.12 18.54 -6.49
CA THR A 105 12.80 17.95 -6.76
C THR A 105 12.91 16.79 -7.74
N LEU A 106 11.99 15.83 -7.60
CA LEU A 106 11.79 14.81 -8.62
C LEU A 106 11.18 15.49 -9.85
N LEU A 107 11.77 15.26 -11.02
CA LEU A 107 11.25 15.76 -12.28
C LEU A 107 9.94 15.02 -12.61
N ASN A 108 8.83 15.74 -12.62
CA ASN A 108 7.53 15.22 -13.03
C ASN A 108 7.28 15.50 -14.52
N GLU A 109 6.39 14.73 -15.13
CA GLU A 109 5.95 14.89 -16.53
C GLU A 109 5.40 16.30 -16.83
N THR A 110 4.83 16.98 -15.83
CA THR A 110 4.24 18.32 -15.99
C THR A 110 5.20 19.46 -15.67
N ASP A 111 6.43 19.17 -15.23
CA ASP A 111 7.36 20.22 -14.79
C ASP A 111 7.95 20.98 -15.98
N VAL A 112 8.07 22.31 -15.86
CA VAL A 112 8.70 23.15 -16.88
C VAL A 112 10.18 23.29 -16.57
N LEU A 113 11.05 22.80 -17.46
CA LEU A 113 12.49 22.78 -17.23
C LEU A 113 13.09 24.17 -17.03
N ALA A 114 12.55 25.20 -17.68
CA ALA A 114 13.01 26.58 -17.53
C ALA A 114 12.96 27.10 -16.08
N GLY A 115 11.99 26.63 -15.27
CA GLY A 115 11.85 27.05 -13.88
C GLY A 115 13.03 26.66 -12.99
N TYR A 116 13.78 25.61 -13.36
CA TYR A 116 14.99 25.20 -12.64
C TYR A 116 16.18 26.16 -12.84
N LEU A 117 16.16 26.96 -13.92
CA LEU A 117 17.21 27.93 -14.22
C LEU A 117 17.00 29.27 -13.51
N GLU A 118 15.77 29.60 -13.10
CA GLU A 118 15.43 30.88 -12.48
C GLU A 118 16.13 31.09 -11.12
N LYS A 119 16.48 30.01 -10.43
CA LYS A 119 17.13 30.05 -9.11
C LYS A 119 18.43 29.25 -9.15
N GLU A 120 19.47 29.73 -8.48
CA GLU A 120 20.78 29.07 -8.47
C GLU A 120 20.81 27.76 -7.64
N ASP A 121 19.98 27.68 -6.59
CA ASP A 121 19.93 26.54 -5.66
C ASP A 121 18.88 25.47 -6.02
N CYS A 122 18.36 25.48 -7.25
CA CYS A 122 17.38 24.50 -7.72
C CYS A 122 18.03 23.41 -8.59
N PHE A 123 17.83 22.16 -8.20
CA PHE A 123 18.25 20.97 -8.92
C PHE A 123 17.07 20.03 -9.10
N PHE A 124 17.22 19.07 -10.01
CA PHE A 124 16.25 18.01 -10.19
C PHE A 124 16.93 16.66 -10.37
N TYR A 125 16.18 15.59 -10.14
CA TYR A 125 16.59 14.24 -10.51
C TYR A 125 15.42 13.52 -11.18
N SER A 126 15.72 12.65 -12.12
CA SER A 126 14.77 11.77 -12.81
C SER A 126 15.20 10.30 -12.74
N LEU A 127 16.51 10.08 -12.56
CA LEU A 127 17.14 8.77 -12.55
C LEU A 127 17.76 8.46 -11.18
N VAL A 128 17.72 7.18 -10.83
CA VAL A 128 18.38 6.59 -9.67
C VAL A 128 19.68 5.94 -10.12
N PHE A 129 20.79 6.32 -9.50
CA PHE A 129 22.11 5.75 -9.73
C PHE A 129 22.45 4.71 -8.67
N ASP A 130 22.76 3.49 -9.12
CA ASP A 130 23.35 2.46 -8.28
C ASP A 130 24.90 2.53 -8.39
N PRO A 131 25.60 3.01 -7.35
CA PRO A 131 27.05 3.14 -7.37
C PRO A 131 27.78 1.78 -7.31
N VAL A 132 27.12 0.73 -6.84
CA VAL A 132 27.69 -0.62 -6.76
C VAL A 132 27.63 -1.30 -8.13
N GLN A 133 26.46 -1.26 -8.77
CA GLN A 133 26.25 -1.88 -10.09
C GLN A 133 26.67 -0.98 -11.25
N LYS A 134 26.89 0.31 -11.00
CA LYS A 134 27.13 1.36 -12.00
C LYS A 134 26.03 1.37 -13.07
N THR A 135 24.77 1.40 -12.62
CA THR A 135 23.59 1.43 -13.48
C THR A 135 22.75 2.67 -13.18
N LEU A 136 22.02 3.15 -14.18
CA LEU A 136 20.97 4.16 -14.04
C LEU A 136 19.62 3.50 -14.29
N LEU A 137 18.67 3.78 -13.39
CA LEU A 137 17.30 3.29 -13.49
C LEU A 137 16.37 4.49 -13.38
N ALA A 138 15.28 4.50 -14.15
CA ALA A 138 14.21 5.47 -13.90
C ALA A 138 13.58 5.19 -12.52
N ASP A 139 13.35 6.23 -11.72
CA ASP A 139 12.65 6.11 -10.43
C ASP A 139 11.14 5.83 -10.61
N GLN A 140 10.65 5.91 -11.86
CA GLN A 140 9.26 5.70 -12.19
C GLN A 140 8.97 4.21 -12.39
N GLY A 141 7.89 3.74 -11.77
CA GLY A 141 7.34 2.42 -12.05
C GLY A 141 6.82 2.38 -13.49
N GLU A 142 7.35 1.47 -14.30
CA GLU A 142 6.96 1.31 -15.69
C GLU A 142 5.76 0.36 -15.81
N ILE A 143 4.68 0.81 -16.47
CA ILE A 143 3.59 -0.07 -16.88
C ILE A 143 4.00 -0.77 -18.17
N ARG A 144 4.13 -2.09 -18.12
CA ARG A 144 4.53 -2.88 -19.29
C ARG A 144 3.31 -3.37 -20.05
N VAL A 145 3.32 -3.15 -21.36
CA VAL A 145 2.27 -3.58 -22.29
C VAL A 145 2.79 -4.73 -23.16
N GLY A 146 1.96 -5.73 -23.41
CA GLY A 146 2.26 -6.85 -24.30
C GLY A 146 1.65 -8.18 -23.83
N SER A 147 1.59 -9.15 -24.73
CA SER A 147 0.97 -10.48 -24.51
C SER A 147 1.56 -11.26 -23.33
N LYS A 148 2.81 -11.01 -22.97
CA LYS A 148 3.48 -11.59 -21.78
C LYS A 148 3.03 -10.99 -20.44
N TYR A 149 2.38 -9.83 -20.45
CA TYR A 149 1.95 -9.10 -19.25
C TYR A 149 0.42 -8.98 -19.16
N GLN A 150 -0.26 -8.89 -20.29
CA GLN A 150 -1.70 -8.77 -20.38
C GLN A 150 -2.37 -10.14 -20.24
N ALA A 151 -3.48 -10.20 -19.52
CA ALA A 151 -4.32 -11.39 -19.46
C ALA A 151 -5.05 -11.58 -20.78
N GLU A 152 -5.27 -12.85 -21.15
CA GLU A 152 -6.18 -13.19 -22.22
C GLU A 152 -7.61 -12.84 -21.79
N ILE A 153 -8.30 -12.05 -22.62
CA ILE A 153 -9.66 -11.56 -22.33
C ILE A 153 -10.63 -12.68 -22.73
N PRO A 154 -11.42 -13.24 -21.79
CA PRO A 154 -12.42 -14.23 -22.13
C PRO A 154 -13.51 -13.63 -23.03
N ASP A 155 -13.93 -14.38 -24.04
CA ASP A 155 -15.01 -13.96 -24.93
C ASP A 155 -16.34 -13.84 -24.17
N LYS A 156 -17.19 -12.93 -24.64
CA LYS A 156 -18.54 -12.78 -24.13
C LYS A 156 -19.37 -14.00 -24.53
N LEU A 157 -20.02 -14.63 -23.56
CA LEU A 157 -20.97 -15.72 -23.79
C LEU A 157 -22.11 -15.28 -24.72
N ALA A 158 -22.56 -16.19 -25.58
CA ALA A 158 -23.69 -15.94 -26.46
C ALA A 158 -25.01 -15.82 -25.67
N GLU A 159 -26.02 -15.18 -26.26
CA GLU A 159 -27.34 -15.09 -25.63
C GLU A 159 -27.94 -16.50 -25.47
N GLY A 160 -28.18 -16.90 -24.23
CA GLY A 160 -28.69 -18.23 -23.87
C GLY A 160 -27.63 -19.26 -23.50
N GLU A 161 -26.34 -18.94 -23.63
CA GLU A 161 -25.24 -19.80 -23.18
C GLU A 161 -24.98 -19.58 -21.67
N SER A 162 -24.90 -20.67 -20.91
CA SER A 162 -24.56 -20.62 -19.48
C SER A 162 -23.06 -20.82 -19.26
N ASP A 163 -22.49 -20.16 -18.24
CA ASP A 163 -21.07 -20.22 -17.90
C ASP A 163 -20.58 -21.57 -17.32
N ASN A 164 -21.47 -22.57 -17.21
CA ASN A 164 -21.23 -23.92 -16.70
C ASN A 164 -20.58 -23.97 -15.30
N ARG A 165 -20.64 -22.89 -14.53
CA ARG A 165 -20.05 -22.84 -13.19
C ARG A 165 -21.00 -23.45 -12.16
N VAL A 166 -20.49 -24.37 -11.37
CA VAL A 166 -21.24 -24.98 -10.27
C VAL A 166 -21.02 -24.16 -9.00
N GLN A 167 -21.98 -23.32 -8.63
CA GLN A 167 -21.87 -22.37 -7.51
C GLN A 167 -21.62 -23.07 -6.16
N GLU A 168 -22.25 -24.22 -5.92
CA GLU A 168 -22.07 -25.01 -4.68
C GLU A 168 -20.62 -25.48 -4.44
N LYS A 169 -19.81 -25.59 -5.51
CA LYS A 169 -18.39 -25.94 -5.41
C LYS A 169 -17.49 -24.72 -5.20
N LEU A 170 -17.98 -23.53 -5.53
CA LEU A 170 -17.22 -22.27 -5.48
C LEU A 170 -17.44 -21.53 -4.16
N GLU A 171 -18.63 -21.62 -3.61
CA GLU A 171 -19.01 -20.87 -2.41
C GLU A 171 -20.02 -21.62 -1.54
N THR A 172 -20.07 -21.21 -0.27
CA THR A 172 -21.04 -21.71 0.71
C THR A 172 -21.66 -20.52 1.41
N LYS A 173 -22.99 -20.47 1.50
CA LYS A 173 -23.71 -19.37 2.14
C LYS A 173 -23.51 -19.39 3.66
N VAL A 174 -22.87 -18.33 4.20
CA VAL A 174 -22.58 -18.18 5.63
C VAL A 174 -23.59 -17.28 6.34
N TRP A 175 -24.18 -16.32 5.62
CA TRP A 175 -25.21 -15.42 6.15
C TRP A 175 -26.14 -14.98 5.03
N ASP A 176 -27.40 -14.74 5.39
CA ASP A 176 -28.47 -14.27 4.53
C ASP A 176 -28.89 -12.86 4.98
N PRO A 177 -28.58 -11.81 4.20
CA PRO A 177 -29.05 -10.47 4.49
C PRO A 177 -30.58 -10.37 4.52
N ASN A 178 -31.28 -11.22 3.76
CA ASN A 178 -32.74 -11.19 3.62
C ASN A 178 -33.41 -12.24 4.52
N ASN A 179 -33.06 -12.22 5.81
CA ASN A 179 -33.64 -13.14 6.78
C ASN A 179 -34.93 -12.59 7.42
N GLN A 180 -35.65 -13.45 8.14
CA GLN A 180 -36.93 -13.12 8.77
C GLN A 180 -36.78 -12.35 10.09
N LEU A 181 -35.54 -12.19 10.59
CA LEU A 181 -35.26 -11.54 11.86
C LEU A 181 -35.03 -10.05 11.65
N LYS A 182 -35.52 -9.25 12.60
CA LYS A 182 -35.20 -7.83 12.67
C LYS A 182 -33.89 -7.65 13.43
N ASP A 183 -33.14 -6.57 13.14
CA ASP A 183 -31.89 -6.24 13.82
C ASP A 183 -31.95 -6.36 15.35
N PRO A 184 -33.01 -5.90 16.05
CA PRO A 184 -33.09 -6.05 17.51
C PRO A 184 -33.12 -7.50 17.99
N GLN A 185 -33.68 -8.42 17.21
CA GLN A 185 -33.74 -9.85 17.54
C GLN A 185 -32.38 -10.52 17.36
N ILE A 186 -31.62 -10.10 16.34
CA ILE A 186 -30.24 -10.56 16.12
C ILE A 186 -29.36 -10.05 17.26
N ASP A 187 -29.46 -8.78 17.62
CA ASP A 187 -28.72 -8.20 18.76
C ASP A 187 -29.03 -8.92 20.07
N GLN A 188 -30.31 -9.22 20.32
CA GLN A 188 -30.73 -9.97 21.50
C GLN A 188 -30.11 -11.38 21.51
N PHE A 189 -30.08 -12.07 20.37
CA PHE A 189 -29.43 -13.37 20.25
C PHE A 189 -27.91 -13.30 20.49
N LEU A 190 -27.23 -12.26 19.98
CA LEU A 190 -25.81 -12.04 20.23
C LEU A 190 -25.51 -11.76 21.71
N VAL A 191 -26.41 -11.07 22.43
CA VAL A 191 -26.31 -10.91 23.89
C VAL A 191 -26.45 -12.26 24.60
N VAL A 192 -27.42 -13.08 24.20
CA VAL A 192 -27.63 -14.43 24.76
C VAL A 192 -26.40 -15.31 24.52
N ALA A 193 -25.85 -15.33 23.32
CA ALA A 193 -24.64 -16.10 23.00
C ALA A 193 -23.43 -15.68 23.86
N ARG A 194 -23.26 -14.37 24.12
CA ARG A 194 -22.23 -13.87 25.04
C ARG A 194 -22.47 -14.31 26.49
N ALA A 195 -23.71 -14.31 26.95
CA ALA A 195 -24.07 -14.79 28.29
C ALA A 195 -23.77 -16.29 28.45
N VAL A 196 -24.16 -17.11 27.45
CA VAL A 196 -23.85 -18.55 27.40
C VAL A 196 -22.33 -18.78 27.38
N GLY A 197 -21.58 -18.05 26.56
CA GLY A 197 -20.11 -18.16 26.52
C GLY A 197 -19.41 -17.74 27.82
N THR A 198 -19.99 -16.79 28.56
CA THR A 198 -19.50 -16.39 29.89
C THR A 198 -19.78 -17.48 30.93
N PHE A 199 -20.98 -18.06 30.88
CA PHE A 199 -21.39 -19.14 31.78
C PHE A 199 -20.59 -20.43 31.55
N ALA A 200 -20.39 -20.84 30.30
CA ALA A 200 -19.59 -22.02 29.95
C ALA A 200 -18.18 -21.97 30.58
N ARG A 201 -17.52 -20.80 30.49
CA ARG A 201 -16.19 -20.58 31.07
C ARG A 201 -16.17 -20.52 32.59
N ALA A 202 -17.29 -20.18 33.23
CA ALA A 202 -17.41 -20.23 34.69
C ALA A 202 -17.52 -21.68 35.20
N LEU A 203 -18.02 -22.60 34.36
CA LEU A 203 -18.16 -24.03 34.69
C LEU A 203 -16.89 -24.85 34.41
N ASP A 204 -15.93 -24.32 33.64
CA ASP A 204 -14.65 -24.96 33.31
C ASP A 204 -13.67 -24.98 34.51
N CYS A 205 -13.98 -25.75 35.56
CA CYS A 205 -13.16 -25.88 36.78
C CYS A 205 -11.83 -26.64 36.60
N SER A 206 -11.41 -26.96 35.37
CA SER A 206 -10.20 -27.77 35.11
C SER A 206 -8.87 -27.01 35.24
N SER A 207 -8.91 -25.69 35.48
CA SER A 207 -7.72 -24.86 35.69
C SER A 207 -7.72 -24.20 37.07
N SER A 208 -7.34 -24.99 38.09
CA SER A 208 -7.28 -24.62 39.51
C SER A 208 -6.27 -23.49 39.88
N ILE A 209 -5.72 -22.73 38.91
CA ILE A 209 -4.61 -21.79 39.17
C ILE A 209 -5.00 -20.30 39.09
N ARG A 210 -6.18 -19.94 38.57
CA ARG A 210 -6.84 -18.64 38.82
C ARG A 210 -8.16 -18.65 38.07
N GLN A 211 -9.28 -18.69 38.78
CA GLN A 211 -10.55 -18.39 38.13
C GLN A 211 -10.46 -16.97 37.55
N PRO A 212 -10.62 -16.79 36.23
CA PRO A 212 -10.67 -15.44 35.65
C PRO A 212 -11.83 -14.69 36.31
N SER A 213 -11.60 -13.42 36.66
CA SER A 213 -12.67 -12.59 37.22
C SER A 213 -13.85 -12.54 36.24
N LEU A 214 -15.06 -12.34 36.76
CA LEU A 214 -16.29 -12.28 35.95
C LEU A 214 -16.14 -11.34 34.74
N HIS A 215 -15.50 -10.19 34.94
CA HIS A 215 -15.22 -9.22 33.89
C HIS A 215 -14.28 -9.77 32.79
N MET A 216 -13.26 -10.54 33.17
CA MET A 216 -12.34 -11.17 32.19
C MET A 216 -13.06 -12.25 31.38
N SER A 217 -13.92 -13.05 32.02
CA SER A 217 -14.73 -14.07 31.32
C SER A 217 -15.74 -13.45 30.36
N ALA A 218 -16.43 -12.38 30.79
CA ALA A 218 -17.36 -11.63 29.95
C ALA A 218 -16.67 -10.94 28.77
N ALA A 219 -15.52 -10.31 29.00
CA ALA A 219 -14.72 -9.69 27.95
C ALA A 219 -14.23 -10.72 26.93
N ALA A 220 -13.77 -11.88 27.40
CA ALA A 220 -13.32 -12.94 26.52
C ALA A 220 -14.49 -13.57 25.73
N ALA A 221 -15.70 -13.63 26.30
CA ALA A 221 -16.91 -14.13 25.62
C ALA A 221 -17.50 -13.11 24.64
N SER A 222 -17.14 -11.83 24.77
CA SER A 222 -17.56 -10.75 23.88
C SER A 222 -16.64 -10.56 22.66
N ARG A 223 -15.68 -11.45 22.44
CA ARG A 223 -14.78 -11.40 21.28
C ARG A 223 -15.51 -11.83 20.01
N ASP A 224 -15.02 -11.35 18.87
CA ASP A 224 -15.64 -11.59 17.55
C ASP A 224 -15.83 -13.07 17.22
N ILE A 225 -14.96 -13.97 17.72
CA ILE A 225 -15.13 -15.42 17.53
C ILE A 225 -16.48 -15.94 18.05
N THR A 226 -16.95 -15.42 19.19
CA THR A 226 -18.24 -15.81 19.78
C THR A 226 -19.39 -15.19 18.98
N LEU A 227 -19.21 -13.96 18.48
CA LEU A 227 -20.20 -13.30 17.63
C LEU A 227 -20.34 -14.03 16.28
N PHE A 228 -19.23 -14.35 15.62
CA PHE A 228 -19.23 -15.15 14.39
C PHE A 228 -19.87 -16.51 14.61
N HIS A 229 -19.55 -17.19 15.71
CA HIS A 229 -20.18 -18.47 16.04
C HIS A 229 -21.70 -18.35 16.24
N ALA A 230 -22.16 -17.28 16.89
CA ALA A 230 -23.58 -17.01 17.06
C ALA A 230 -24.27 -16.76 15.71
N MET A 231 -23.68 -15.95 14.83
CA MET A 231 -24.21 -15.66 13.49
C MET A 231 -24.29 -16.92 12.62
N ASP A 232 -23.23 -17.76 12.64
CA ASP A 232 -23.22 -19.07 11.99
C ASP A 232 -24.33 -19.99 12.53
N THR A 233 -24.60 -19.91 13.84
CA THR A 233 -25.61 -20.75 14.50
C THR A 233 -27.02 -20.32 14.07
N LEU A 234 -27.27 -19.02 13.89
CA LEU A 234 -28.52 -18.54 13.32
C LEU A 234 -28.71 -19.05 11.88
N GLN A 235 -27.70 -18.90 11.02
CA GLN A 235 -27.77 -19.38 9.63
C GLN A 235 -28.01 -20.90 9.56
N LYS A 236 -27.28 -21.70 10.35
CA LYS A 236 -27.41 -23.17 10.35
C LYS A 236 -28.77 -23.66 10.85
N ASN A 237 -29.45 -22.86 11.68
CA ASN A 237 -30.78 -23.15 12.18
C ASN A 237 -31.88 -22.41 11.39
N ASN A 238 -31.59 -21.97 10.16
CA ASN A 238 -32.53 -21.27 9.27
C ASN A 238 -33.20 -20.05 9.92
N TYR A 239 -32.47 -19.32 10.75
CA TYR A 239 -32.95 -18.12 11.47
C TYR A 239 -34.06 -18.37 12.48
N ASP A 240 -34.29 -19.63 12.88
CA ASP A 240 -35.20 -19.96 13.98
C ASP A 240 -34.48 -19.73 15.32
N LEU A 241 -34.87 -18.67 16.04
CA LEU A 241 -34.27 -18.30 17.32
C LEU A 241 -34.36 -19.42 18.36
N ALA A 242 -35.47 -20.16 18.41
CA ALA A 242 -35.68 -21.19 19.42
C ALA A 242 -34.71 -22.36 19.19
N LYS A 243 -34.60 -22.84 17.95
CA LYS A 243 -33.64 -23.89 17.57
C LYS A 243 -32.19 -23.43 17.70
N ALA A 244 -31.89 -22.19 17.35
CA ALA A 244 -30.56 -21.63 17.49
C ALA A 244 -30.12 -21.55 18.97
N MET A 245 -31.04 -21.18 19.87
CA MET A 245 -30.81 -21.21 21.33
C MET A 245 -30.60 -22.62 21.86
N GLU A 246 -31.38 -23.60 21.39
CA GLU A 246 -31.20 -25.01 21.74
C GLU A 246 -29.84 -25.54 21.25
N SER A 247 -29.40 -25.14 20.05
CA SER A 247 -28.10 -25.50 19.48
C SER A 247 -26.93 -24.93 20.28
N LEU A 248 -27.05 -23.67 20.75
CA LEU A 248 -26.08 -23.03 21.64
C LEU A 248 -25.97 -23.76 22.99
N ALA A 249 -27.10 -24.20 23.56
CA ALA A 249 -27.14 -24.89 24.85
C ALA A 249 -26.72 -26.36 24.77
N SER A 250 -27.13 -27.10 23.73
CA SER A 250 -26.78 -28.52 23.56
C SER A 250 -25.29 -28.74 23.29
N ARG A 251 -24.64 -27.81 22.59
CA ARG A 251 -23.18 -27.82 22.40
C ARG A 251 -22.39 -27.35 23.62
N SER A 252 -23.06 -26.86 24.67
CA SER A 252 -22.40 -26.43 25.91
C SER A 252 -22.01 -27.60 26.84
N HIS A 253 -22.37 -28.84 26.49
CA HIS A 253 -21.52 -30.01 26.82
C HIS A 253 -20.27 -29.98 25.92
N MET A 254 -19.43 -28.97 26.09
CA MET A 254 -18.12 -28.90 25.46
C MET A 254 -17.28 -30.08 25.95
N THR A 255 -17.20 -31.14 25.14
CA THR A 255 -16.17 -32.15 25.33
C THR A 255 -14.81 -31.47 25.21
N ARG A 256 -13.97 -31.76 26.20
CA ARG A 256 -12.62 -31.27 26.51
C ARG A 256 -11.61 -31.21 25.33
N GLN A 257 -11.98 -31.62 24.11
CA GLN A 257 -11.06 -31.79 22.98
C GLN A 257 -10.98 -30.59 22.01
N GLU A 258 -11.97 -29.71 21.93
CA GLU A 258 -11.90 -28.59 20.96
C GLU A 258 -11.23 -27.32 21.51
N VAL A 259 -11.16 -27.13 22.84
CA VAL A 259 -10.57 -25.92 23.45
C VAL A 259 -9.03 -25.97 23.53
N GLN A 260 -8.45 -27.17 23.58
CA GLN A 260 -6.98 -27.33 23.59
C GLN A 260 -6.37 -27.52 22.19
N GLY A 261 -7.17 -27.77 21.16
CA GLY A 261 -6.73 -27.87 19.76
C GLY A 261 -6.75 -26.55 18.97
N MET A 262 -7.38 -25.49 19.49
CA MET A 262 -7.53 -24.22 18.76
C MET A 262 -6.29 -23.30 18.80
N GLY A 263 -5.17 -23.77 19.37
CA GLY A 263 -3.85 -23.13 19.25
C GLY A 263 -3.08 -23.49 17.97
N HIS A 264 -3.50 -24.52 17.22
CA HIS A 264 -2.87 -24.92 15.97
C HIS A 264 -3.90 -25.43 14.96
N ARG A 265 -4.59 -24.50 14.26
CA ARG A 265 -4.90 -24.80 12.86
C ARG A 265 -3.64 -24.53 12.06
N SER A 266 -2.92 -25.60 11.74
CA SER A 266 -1.93 -25.57 10.66
C SER A 266 -2.58 -24.96 9.41
N PRO A 267 -1.88 -24.08 8.67
CA PRO A 267 -2.38 -23.64 7.37
C PRO A 267 -2.58 -24.88 6.52
N THR A 268 -3.79 -25.09 5.98
CA THR A 268 -3.98 -26.02 4.88
C THR A 268 -2.96 -25.64 3.81
N GLN A 269 -2.03 -26.56 3.60
CA GLN A 269 -0.88 -26.41 2.75
C GLN A 269 -1.36 -26.37 1.31
N GLY A 270 -1.50 -25.15 0.79
CA GLY A 270 -1.87 -24.89 -0.60
C GLY A 270 -2.53 -23.53 -0.74
N ARG A 271 -1.84 -22.58 -1.39
CA ARG A 271 -2.32 -21.24 -1.81
C ARG A 271 -2.30 -20.07 -0.80
N ALA A 272 -1.19 -19.88 -0.09
CA ALA A 272 -0.88 -18.56 0.52
C ALA A 272 0.61 -18.18 0.44
N LYS A 273 1.23 -18.38 -0.73
CA LYS A 273 2.52 -17.77 -1.06
C LYS A 273 2.37 -16.95 -2.34
N LEU A 274 1.71 -15.79 -2.27
CA LEU A 274 1.90 -14.73 -3.29
C LEU A 274 1.40 -13.32 -2.92
N LEU A 275 0.93 -13.05 -1.71
CA LEU A 275 0.42 -11.70 -1.36
C LEU A 275 1.07 -11.07 -0.11
N ALA A 276 2.36 -11.34 0.12
CA ALA A 276 3.13 -10.74 1.22
C ALA A 276 4.35 -9.94 0.75
N LYS A 277 4.21 -9.22 -0.37
CA LYS A 277 5.17 -8.18 -0.80
C LYS A 277 4.39 -7.01 -1.40
N ASN A 278 3.76 -6.18 -0.57
CA ASN A 278 3.44 -4.76 -0.82
C ASN A 278 2.35 -4.21 0.13
N CYS A 279 2.47 -4.41 1.45
CA CYS A 279 1.66 -3.65 2.40
C CYS A 279 2.56 -2.88 3.37
N LYS A 280 3.23 -1.86 2.83
CA LYS A 280 3.73 -0.70 3.58
C LYS A 280 3.28 0.56 2.83
N ARG A 281 2.03 0.98 3.00
CA ARG A 281 1.62 2.40 3.04
C ARG A 281 0.11 2.54 3.19
N SER A 282 -0.25 3.63 3.87
CA SER A 282 -1.59 4.21 4.06
C SER A 282 -2.46 3.62 5.17
N SER A 283 -2.43 4.33 6.30
CA SER A 283 -3.47 4.36 7.31
C SER A 283 -4.69 5.09 6.74
N CYS A 284 -5.81 4.38 6.55
CA CYS A 284 -7.12 4.98 6.35
C CYS A 284 -8.11 4.35 7.34
N ARG A 285 -8.74 5.19 8.16
CA ARG A 285 -9.85 4.80 9.06
C ARG A 285 -11.06 4.36 8.22
N PRO A 286 -11.89 3.40 8.69
CA PRO A 286 -13.12 3.04 8.00
C PRO A 286 -14.21 4.12 8.25
N PRO A 287 -14.95 4.58 7.23
CA PRO A 287 -16.19 5.32 7.44
C PRO A 287 -17.35 4.35 7.73
N SER A 288 -18.33 4.86 8.47
CA SER A 288 -19.57 4.21 8.88
C SER A 288 -20.37 3.64 7.72
N TRP A 289 -20.98 2.49 7.98
CA TRP A 289 -21.97 1.83 7.13
C TRP A 289 -23.22 2.71 6.99
N THR A 290 -23.52 3.17 5.77
CA THR A 290 -24.84 3.68 5.40
C THR A 290 -25.19 3.18 4.00
N CYS A 291 -26.40 2.66 3.90
CA CYS A 291 -27.06 2.00 2.78
C CYS A 291 -27.00 2.77 1.45
N ILE A 292 -26.72 2.08 0.34
CA ILE A 292 -27.32 2.36 -0.97
C ILE A 292 -27.50 1.03 -1.74
N VAL A 293 -28.74 0.56 -1.83
CA VAL A 293 -29.22 -0.31 -2.91
C VAL A 293 -30.10 0.57 -3.79
N LYS A 294 -29.76 0.72 -5.07
CA LYS A 294 -30.71 1.05 -6.14
C LYS A 294 -30.09 0.78 -7.52
N GLY A 295 -30.75 -0.12 -8.24
CA GLY A 295 -31.04 -0.04 -9.69
C GLY A 295 -29.86 0.06 -10.66
N VAL A 296 -29.54 -1.06 -11.30
CA VAL A 296 -28.87 -1.08 -12.61
C VAL A 296 -29.96 -0.81 -13.65
N GLU A 297 -29.94 0.37 -14.26
CA GLU A 297 -30.62 0.67 -15.52
C GLU A 297 -29.56 1.06 -16.56
N ASP A 298 -29.81 0.64 -17.78
CA ASP A 298 -28.94 0.67 -18.96
C ASP A 298 -28.27 2.02 -19.26
N ILE A 299 -26.96 1.99 -19.51
CA ILE A 299 -26.22 3.10 -20.13
C ILE A 299 -25.61 2.60 -21.44
N PRO A 300 -25.97 3.18 -22.61
CA PRO A 300 -25.46 2.74 -23.90
C PRO A 300 -24.01 3.16 -24.14
N ALA A 301 -23.28 2.28 -24.84
CA ALA A 301 -21.89 2.44 -25.22
C ALA A 301 -21.64 3.74 -26.01
N ARG A 302 -20.84 4.66 -25.45
CA ARG A 302 -20.28 5.79 -26.20
C ARG A 302 -19.16 5.29 -27.11
N GLN A 303 -19.43 5.32 -28.40
CA GLN A 303 -18.48 5.14 -29.49
C GLN A 303 -17.26 6.06 -29.32
N ALA A 304 -16.07 5.46 -29.43
CA ALA A 304 -14.81 6.16 -29.59
C ALA A 304 -14.80 6.89 -30.95
N ALA A 305 -14.99 8.21 -30.90
CA ALA A 305 -14.86 9.07 -32.07
C ALA A 305 -13.39 9.20 -32.47
N ARG A 306 -13.00 8.52 -33.56
CA ARG A 306 -11.84 8.89 -34.38
C ARG A 306 -12.07 10.29 -34.93
N ARG A 307 -11.20 11.26 -34.62
CA ARG A 307 -11.15 12.55 -35.32
C ARG A 307 -10.19 12.44 -36.52
N PRO A 308 -10.62 12.79 -37.75
CA PRO A 308 -9.71 12.94 -38.88
C PRO A 308 -9.16 14.37 -38.97
N HIS A 309 -7.95 14.47 -39.49
CA HIS A 309 -7.32 15.70 -39.99
C HIS A 309 -8.15 16.36 -41.10
N ALA A 310 -8.27 17.70 -41.10
CA ALA A 310 -8.32 18.52 -42.33
C ALA A 310 -8.19 20.04 -42.02
N HIS A 311 -7.12 20.62 -42.59
CA HIS A 311 -6.99 21.89 -43.33
C HIS A 311 -7.85 23.14 -43.04
N GLN A 312 -7.10 24.26 -42.94
CA GLN A 312 -7.29 25.60 -43.54
C GLN A 312 -8.58 26.39 -43.25
N CYS A 313 -8.44 27.48 -42.47
CA CYS A 313 -8.35 28.87 -42.93
C CYS A 313 -7.82 29.74 -41.79
#